data_AF-A0A7K9USD8-F1
#
_entry.id   AF-A0A7K9USD8-F1
#
_cell.length_a   1.000
_cell.length_b   1.000
_cell.length_c   1.000
_cell.angle_alpha   90.00
_cell.angle_beta   90.00
_cell.angle_gamma   90.00
#
_symmetry.space_group_name_H-M   'P 1'
#
loop_
_entity.id
_entity.type
_entity.pdbx_description
1 polymer ?
#
loop_
_entity_poly.entity_id
_entity_poly.type
_entity_poly.pdbx_seq_one_letter_code
_entity_poly.pdbx_strand_id
1 'polypeptide(L)'
;MERPRHQGMAKNTYMRWRLPLICLLWEVAMIILFGVFVRFGPEADAHWEEEKHKMNLTSDIENDFYFRYPSFQDVHVMIFVGFGFLMTFLKRYGFGAVGFNFLLAAFGIQWALLMQGWFHSFQNGKILIGVENLINADFCVGSVCVAFGAILGKTSPIQLLVMTLFQVTLFAVNEYILLNLLHVKDAGGSMTIHTFGAYFGLTVTRVLYRPNLEQSKDKQGSVYHSDLFAMIGTLYLWMYWPSFNSAISEHGDAQHRAAINTYCSLAACVLTTMAFSSMLQKKGKLDMVHIQNATLAGGVAVGTSAEMMLTPYGSLIVGFICGIVSTVGYVYLTPVLESRLHIQDTCGIHNLHGMPGLIGGIVGAITAAAATEDVYGKEGFIKAFDFTGSYKTRTPSVQGGFQAAGIVVSLLMAFAGGALVGAILKLPIWGDAADENCFEDDIYWEV
;
A
#
# COMPACT_ATOMS: atom_id res chain seq x y z
N MET A 1 -36.66 32.98 -12.88
CA MET A 1 -35.68 32.60 -13.92
C MET A 1 -35.00 31.33 -13.46
N GLU A 2 -35.53 30.20 -13.89
CA GLU A 2 -34.88 28.90 -13.69
C GLU A 2 -33.60 28.88 -14.54
N ARG A 3 -32.45 28.61 -13.90
CA ARG A 3 -31.21 28.37 -14.64
C ARG A 3 -31.37 27.06 -15.45
N PRO A 4 -30.86 26.99 -16.68
CA PRO A 4 -30.94 25.76 -17.45
C PRO A 4 -30.22 24.64 -16.69
N ARG A 5 -30.90 23.51 -16.49
CA ARG A 5 -30.23 22.24 -16.15
C ARG A 5 -29.24 21.97 -17.27
N HIS A 6 -27.94 22.06 -16.99
CA HIS A 6 -26.92 21.50 -17.87
C HIS A 6 -27.26 20.01 -18.01
N GLN A 7 -27.85 19.63 -19.14
CA GLN A 7 -27.81 18.24 -19.60
C GLN A 7 -26.33 17.93 -19.78
N GLY A 8 -25.76 17.20 -18.82
CA GLY A 8 -24.38 16.73 -18.90
C GLY A 8 -24.22 15.96 -20.20
N MET A 9 -23.18 16.28 -20.96
CA MET A 9 -22.74 15.48 -22.11
C MET A 9 -22.68 14.02 -21.64
N ALA A 10 -23.42 13.12 -22.29
CA ALA A 10 -23.43 11.71 -21.93
C ALA A 10 -21.99 11.18 -21.97
N LYS A 11 -21.43 10.81 -20.80
CA LYS A 11 -20.11 10.20 -20.74
C LYS A 11 -20.17 8.83 -21.42
N ASN A 12 -19.32 8.63 -22.42
CA ASN A 12 -19.24 7.35 -23.11
C ASN A 12 -18.36 6.38 -22.31
N THR A 13 -19.01 5.47 -21.58
CA THR A 13 -18.40 4.39 -20.78
C THR A 13 -18.10 3.13 -21.58
N TYR A 14 -18.31 3.13 -22.90
CA TYR A 14 -18.11 1.95 -23.74
C TYR A 14 -16.64 1.54 -23.82
N MET A 15 -16.32 0.35 -23.30
CA MET A 15 -14.94 -0.13 -23.14
C MET A 15 -14.46 -1.07 -24.26
N ARG A 16 -15.33 -1.51 -25.19
CA ARG A 16 -15.04 -2.55 -26.18
C ARG A 16 -13.73 -2.38 -26.94
N TRP A 17 -13.34 -1.15 -27.24
CA TRP A 17 -12.09 -0.86 -27.96
C TRP A 17 -11.01 -0.29 -27.04
N ARG A 18 -11.38 0.57 -26.09
CA ARG A 18 -10.42 1.31 -25.27
C ARG A 18 -9.70 0.39 -24.28
N LEU A 19 -10.44 -0.47 -23.57
CA LEU A 19 -9.85 -1.32 -22.53
C LEU A 19 -8.95 -2.40 -23.16
N PRO A 20 -9.40 -3.19 -24.17
CA PRO A 20 -8.52 -4.17 -24.80
C PRO A 20 -7.28 -3.54 -25.44
N LEU A 21 -7.41 -2.37 -26.09
CA LEU A 21 -6.27 -1.69 -26.68
C LEU A 21 -5.21 -1.34 -25.62
N ILE A 22 -5.62 -0.78 -24.49
CA ILE A 22 -4.69 -0.38 -23.43
C ILE A 22 -4.04 -1.61 -22.77
N CYS A 23 -4.83 -2.64 -22.45
CA CYS A 23 -4.30 -3.89 -21.89
C CYS A 23 -3.28 -4.54 -22.83
N LEU A 24 -3.62 -4.70 -24.11
CA LEU A 24 -2.72 -5.31 -25.10
C LEU A 24 -1.47 -4.46 -25.35
N LEU A 25 -1.62 -3.13 -25.42
CA LEU A 25 -0.49 -2.23 -25.62
C LEU A 25 0.51 -2.35 -24.46
N TRP A 26 0.04 -2.35 -23.22
CA TRP A 26 0.91 -2.46 -22.07
C TRP A 26 1.50 -3.84 -21.90
N GLU A 27 0.74 -4.89 -22.14
CA GLU A 27 1.27 -6.25 -22.09
C GLU A 27 2.36 -6.45 -23.15
N VAL A 28 2.14 -5.99 -24.38
CA VAL A 28 3.19 -6.02 -25.43
C VAL A 28 4.41 -5.20 -25.02
N ALA A 29 4.21 -4.03 -24.40
CA ALA A 29 5.32 -3.24 -23.88
C ALA A 29 6.07 -3.98 -22.76
N MET A 30 5.37 -4.64 -21.83
CA MET A 30 5.99 -5.44 -20.76
C MET A 30 6.80 -6.59 -21.37
N ILE A 31 6.25 -7.34 -22.32
CA ILE A 31 6.95 -8.44 -23.00
C ILE A 31 8.25 -7.94 -23.64
N ILE A 32 8.20 -6.81 -24.36
CA ILE A 32 9.38 -6.22 -24.99
C ILE A 32 10.41 -5.82 -23.94
N LEU A 33 10.00 -5.08 -22.90
CA LEU A 33 10.89 -4.59 -21.86
C LEU A 33 11.50 -5.73 -21.04
N PHE A 34 10.73 -6.78 -20.70
CA PHE A 34 11.23 -7.98 -20.05
C PHE A 34 12.23 -8.71 -20.95
N GLY A 35 11.91 -8.90 -22.23
CA GLY A 35 12.83 -9.53 -23.20
C GLY A 35 14.17 -8.79 -23.30
N VAL A 36 14.12 -7.45 -23.29
CA VAL A 36 15.30 -6.58 -23.34
C VAL A 36 16.08 -6.61 -22.02
N PHE A 37 15.42 -6.38 -20.88
CA PHE A 37 16.10 -6.06 -19.63
C PHE A 37 16.14 -7.20 -18.61
N VAL A 38 15.12 -8.04 -18.49
CA VAL A 38 14.94 -8.92 -17.32
C VAL A 38 15.57 -10.29 -17.52
N ARG A 39 16.34 -10.78 -16.55
CA ARG A 39 16.96 -12.12 -16.52
C ARG A 39 16.81 -12.73 -15.13
N PHE A 40 16.90 -14.06 -15.04
CA PHE A 40 16.97 -14.72 -13.75
C PHE A 40 18.21 -14.26 -12.99
N GLY A 41 18.05 -13.99 -11.69
CA GLY A 41 19.18 -13.78 -10.79
C GLY A 41 19.95 -15.08 -10.54
N PRO A 42 21.16 -15.00 -9.96
CA PRO A 42 22.06 -16.16 -9.78
C PRO A 42 21.40 -17.36 -9.09
N GLU A 43 20.50 -17.12 -8.13
CA GLU A 43 19.80 -18.17 -7.38
C GLU A 43 18.64 -18.83 -8.14
N ALA A 44 18.10 -18.17 -9.16
CA ALA A 44 17.02 -18.69 -10.01
C ALA A 44 17.55 -19.23 -11.35
N ASP A 45 18.80 -18.94 -11.69
CA ASP A 45 19.45 -19.37 -12.91
C ASP A 45 19.87 -20.85 -12.84
N ALA A 46 19.90 -21.54 -13.97
CA ALA A 46 20.28 -22.95 -14.06
C ALA A 46 21.75 -23.21 -13.63
N HIS A 47 22.59 -22.18 -13.58
CA HIS A 47 23.96 -22.27 -13.08
C HIS A 47 24.08 -22.21 -11.55
N TRP A 48 22.96 -22.30 -10.80
CA TRP A 48 22.97 -22.27 -9.33
C TRP A 48 23.96 -23.25 -8.68
N GLU A 49 24.14 -24.46 -9.23
CA GLU A 49 25.15 -25.42 -8.74
C GLU A 49 26.57 -24.84 -8.75
N GLU A 50 26.93 -24.09 -9.80
CA GLU A 50 28.23 -23.43 -9.88
C GLU A 50 28.34 -22.26 -8.88
N GLU A 51 27.27 -21.49 -8.71
CA GLU A 51 27.23 -20.39 -7.74
C GLU A 51 27.34 -20.90 -6.30
N LYS A 52 26.65 -22.00 -5.95
CA LYS A 52 26.84 -22.68 -4.66
C LYS A 52 28.31 -23.01 -4.40
N HIS A 53 28.98 -23.62 -5.38
CA HIS A 53 30.40 -23.94 -5.26
C HIS A 53 31.27 -22.68 -5.12
N LYS A 54 30.99 -21.60 -5.87
CA LYS A 54 31.75 -20.33 -5.77
C LYS A 54 31.57 -19.66 -4.40
N MET A 55 30.37 -19.73 -3.83
CA MET A 55 30.03 -19.13 -2.54
C MET A 55 30.35 -20.04 -1.35
N ASN A 56 30.91 -21.23 -1.58
CA ASN A 56 31.13 -22.28 -0.56
C ASN A 56 29.86 -22.68 0.19
N LEU A 57 28.70 -22.63 -0.49
CA LEU A 57 27.42 -23.10 0.03
C LEU A 57 27.35 -24.62 -0.08
N THR A 58 26.77 -25.25 0.93
CA THR A 58 26.74 -26.71 1.07
C THR A 58 25.33 -27.28 0.98
N SER A 59 24.30 -26.44 1.02
CA SER A 59 22.91 -26.85 1.02
C SER A 59 22.02 -25.94 0.19
N ASP A 60 21.03 -26.51 -0.49
CA ASP A 60 20.02 -25.73 -1.22
C ASP A 60 19.18 -24.85 -0.30
N ILE A 61 19.12 -25.13 1.00
CA ILE A 61 18.42 -24.29 1.98
C ILE A 61 19.01 -22.88 2.09
N GLU A 62 20.25 -22.69 1.59
CA GLU A 62 20.93 -21.39 1.55
C GLU A 62 20.47 -20.54 0.35
N ASN A 63 19.68 -21.10 -0.57
CA ASN A 63 19.00 -20.33 -1.61
C ASN A 63 17.86 -19.52 -0.98
N ASP A 64 17.88 -18.19 -1.18
CA ASP A 64 16.94 -17.28 -0.53
C ASP A 64 15.47 -17.58 -0.86
N PHE A 65 15.20 -18.30 -1.96
CA PHE A 65 13.88 -18.86 -2.25
C PHE A 65 13.26 -19.59 -1.06
N TYR A 66 13.99 -20.50 -0.42
CA TYR A 66 13.41 -21.32 0.67
C TYR A 66 13.10 -20.51 1.92
N PHE A 67 13.78 -19.38 2.10
CA PHE A 67 13.58 -18.50 3.23
C PHE A 67 12.47 -17.47 2.99
N ARG A 68 12.48 -16.83 1.82
CA ARG A 68 11.58 -15.71 1.51
C ARG A 68 10.32 -16.08 0.76
N TYR A 69 10.26 -17.20 0.06
CA TYR A 69 9.07 -17.58 -0.70
C TYR A 69 7.79 -17.66 0.15
N PRO A 70 7.81 -18.17 1.40
CA PRO A 70 6.63 -18.10 2.28
C PRO A 70 6.19 -16.65 2.56
N SER A 71 7.14 -15.74 2.81
CA SER A 71 6.83 -14.32 3.02
C SER A 71 6.25 -13.68 1.76
N PHE A 72 6.78 -14.02 0.59
CA PHE A 72 6.21 -13.63 -0.70
C PHE A 72 4.75 -14.09 -0.83
N GLN A 73 4.45 -15.37 -0.55
CA GLN A 73 3.10 -15.89 -0.68
C GLN A 73 2.11 -15.13 0.21
N ASP A 74 2.49 -14.84 1.45
CA ASP A 74 1.66 -14.08 2.39
C ASP A 74 1.39 -12.66 1.88
N VAL A 75 2.42 -11.94 1.42
CA VAL A 75 2.27 -10.59 0.84
C VAL A 75 1.41 -10.65 -0.43
N HIS A 76 1.62 -11.64 -1.29
CA HIS A 76 0.84 -11.83 -2.51
C HIS A 76 -0.64 -12.05 -2.21
N VAL A 77 -0.97 -12.85 -1.20
CA VAL A 77 -2.36 -13.03 -0.76
C VAL A 77 -2.94 -11.72 -0.23
N MET A 78 -2.17 -10.91 0.50
CA MET A 78 -2.62 -9.59 0.94
C MET A 78 -2.97 -8.66 -0.22
N ILE A 79 -2.18 -8.67 -1.32
CA ILE A 79 -2.45 -7.84 -2.50
C ILE A 79 -3.71 -8.29 -3.24
N PHE A 80 -3.83 -9.59 -3.56
CA PHE A 80 -4.89 -10.07 -4.44
C PHE A 80 -6.19 -10.40 -3.69
N VAL A 81 -6.10 -11.03 -2.52
CA VAL A 81 -7.27 -11.40 -1.69
C VAL A 81 -7.55 -10.33 -0.65
N GLY A 82 -6.53 -9.90 0.09
CA GLY A 82 -6.67 -8.93 1.18
C GLY A 82 -7.33 -7.64 0.75
N PHE A 83 -6.64 -6.83 -0.06
CA PHE A 83 -7.19 -5.60 -0.63
C PHE A 83 -8.40 -5.87 -1.53
N GLY A 84 -8.31 -6.87 -2.41
CA GLY A 84 -9.35 -7.21 -3.36
C GLY A 84 -10.71 -7.44 -2.70
N PHE A 85 -10.77 -8.28 -1.67
CA PHE A 85 -12.01 -8.54 -0.95
C PHE A 85 -12.37 -7.43 0.05
N LEU A 86 -11.41 -6.76 0.70
CA LEU A 86 -11.72 -5.65 1.63
C LEU A 86 -12.59 -4.58 0.94
N MET A 87 -12.29 -4.29 -0.33
CA MET A 87 -13.02 -3.30 -1.13
C MET A 87 -14.40 -3.78 -1.63
N THR A 88 -14.77 -5.05 -1.45
CA THR A 88 -16.07 -5.60 -1.88
C THR A 88 -17.23 -5.21 -0.95
N PHE A 89 -16.99 -4.40 0.09
CA PHE A 89 -18.05 -3.93 0.99
C PHE A 89 -19.16 -3.16 0.25
N LEU A 90 -18.82 -2.50 -0.87
CA LEU A 90 -19.78 -1.80 -1.72
C LEU A 90 -20.78 -2.77 -2.35
N LYS A 91 -22.05 -2.64 -1.96
CA LYS A 91 -23.13 -3.60 -2.27
C LYS A 91 -23.42 -3.83 -3.76
N ARG A 92 -22.99 -2.94 -4.65
CA ARG A 92 -23.17 -3.03 -6.12
C ARG A 92 -21.86 -2.81 -6.90
N TYR A 93 -20.72 -2.94 -6.23
CA TYR A 93 -19.40 -2.75 -6.85
C TYR A 93 -18.43 -3.88 -6.47
N GLY A 94 -18.95 -5.09 -6.26
CA GLY A 94 -18.16 -6.25 -5.86
C GLY A 94 -17.23 -6.73 -6.97
N PHE A 95 -17.71 -6.78 -8.21
CA PHE A 95 -16.91 -7.19 -9.36
C PHE A 95 -15.86 -6.14 -9.71
N GLY A 96 -16.22 -4.86 -9.70
CA GLY A 96 -15.32 -3.74 -9.88
C GLY A 96 -14.25 -3.67 -8.80
N ALA A 97 -14.58 -3.98 -7.54
CA ALA A 97 -13.60 -4.03 -6.45
C ALA A 97 -12.56 -5.14 -6.68
N VAL A 98 -12.98 -6.41 -6.68
CA VAL A 98 -12.03 -7.54 -6.74
C VAL A 98 -11.41 -7.70 -8.13
N GLY A 99 -12.20 -7.50 -9.19
CA GLY A 99 -11.76 -7.68 -10.57
C GLY A 99 -10.83 -6.57 -11.05
N PHE A 100 -11.08 -5.30 -10.70
CA PHE A 100 -10.14 -4.23 -11.04
C PHE A 100 -8.92 -4.20 -10.14
N ASN A 101 -9.03 -4.63 -8.87
CA ASN A 101 -7.85 -4.88 -8.04
C ASN A 101 -6.95 -5.95 -8.70
N PHE A 102 -7.55 -7.04 -9.20
CA PHE A 102 -6.80 -8.07 -9.90
C PHE A 102 -6.11 -7.52 -11.17
N LEU A 103 -6.85 -6.76 -11.99
CA LEU A 103 -6.31 -6.13 -13.21
C LEU A 103 -5.14 -5.19 -12.91
N LEU A 104 -5.32 -4.25 -11.97
CA LEU A 104 -4.28 -3.26 -11.65
C LEU A 104 -3.06 -3.93 -11.01
N ALA A 105 -3.25 -4.96 -10.18
CA ALA A 105 -2.15 -5.65 -9.53
C ALA A 105 -1.35 -6.50 -10.52
N ALA A 106 -2.01 -7.24 -11.41
CA ALA A 106 -1.36 -8.05 -12.44
C ALA A 106 -0.49 -7.21 -13.40
N PHE A 107 -0.97 -6.01 -13.78
CA PHE A 107 -0.16 -5.06 -14.53
C PHE A 107 0.95 -4.44 -13.65
N GLY A 108 0.59 -4.02 -12.43
CA GLY A 108 1.46 -3.31 -11.53
C GLY A 108 2.72 -4.08 -11.14
N ILE A 109 2.62 -5.38 -10.86
CA ILE A 109 3.78 -6.20 -10.45
C ILE A 109 4.81 -6.31 -11.59
N GLN A 110 4.36 -6.44 -12.85
CA GLN A 110 5.25 -6.47 -14.01
C GLN A 110 6.00 -5.15 -14.15
N TRP A 111 5.27 -4.04 -14.03
CA TRP A 111 5.86 -2.71 -14.15
C TRP A 111 6.78 -2.37 -12.96
N ALA A 112 6.43 -2.81 -11.75
CA ALA A 112 7.24 -2.63 -10.56
C ALA A 112 8.57 -3.38 -10.64
N LEU A 113 8.57 -4.62 -11.14
CA LEU A 113 9.81 -5.39 -11.39
C LEU A 113 10.78 -4.65 -12.32
N LEU A 114 10.27 -3.93 -13.32
CA LEU A 114 11.10 -3.09 -14.19
C LEU A 114 11.56 -1.82 -13.47
N MET A 115 10.63 -1.07 -12.88
CA MET A 115 10.92 0.21 -12.24
C MET A 115 11.88 0.11 -11.06
N GLN A 116 11.59 -0.79 -10.10
CA GLN A 116 12.49 -1.06 -8.98
C GLN A 116 13.76 -1.78 -9.47
N GLY A 117 13.63 -2.67 -10.45
CA GLY A 117 14.77 -3.36 -11.05
C GLY A 117 15.84 -2.43 -11.60
N TRP A 118 15.45 -1.34 -12.27
CA TRP A 118 16.39 -0.32 -12.76
C TRP A 118 17.17 0.39 -11.64
N PHE A 119 16.60 0.53 -10.44
CA PHE A 119 17.26 1.19 -9.31
C PHE A 119 18.08 0.23 -8.44
N HIS A 120 17.63 -1.02 -8.29
CA HIS A 120 18.14 -1.92 -7.24
C HIS A 120 18.86 -3.16 -7.77
N SER A 121 18.49 -3.70 -8.94
CA SER A 121 19.05 -4.95 -9.45
C SER A 121 19.55 -4.87 -10.90
N PHE A 122 19.84 -3.66 -11.37
CA PHE A 122 20.38 -3.42 -12.71
C PHE A 122 21.89 -3.61 -12.76
N GLN A 123 22.33 -4.72 -13.35
CA GLN A 123 23.72 -5.09 -13.47
C GLN A 123 24.04 -5.48 -14.92
N ASN A 124 25.14 -4.95 -15.46
CA ASN A 124 25.61 -5.25 -16.83
C ASN A 124 24.53 -5.07 -17.92
N GLY A 125 23.66 -4.06 -17.76
CA GLY A 125 22.59 -3.78 -18.70
C GLY A 125 21.35 -4.67 -18.55
N LYS A 126 21.26 -5.49 -17.49
CA LYS A 126 20.15 -6.41 -17.20
C LYS A 126 19.61 -6.21 -15.79
N ILE A 127 18.32 -6.42 -15.60
CA ILE A 127 17.65 -6.52 -14.31
C ILE A 127 17.65 -7.98 -13.91
N LEU A 128 18.30 -8.31 -12.81
CA LEU A 128 18.34 -9.66 -12.26
C LEU A 128 17.20 -9.84 -11.26
N ILE A 129 16.33 -10.83 -11.47
CA ILE A 129 15.17 -11.07 -10.62
C ILE A 129 15.28 -12.35 -9.80
N GLY A 130 14.95 -12.26 -8.52
CA GLY A 130 14.75 -13.35 -7.57
C GLY A 130 13.51 -13.10 -6.71
N VAL A 131 13.29 -13.93 -5.68
CA VAL A 131 12.08 -13.86 -4.84
C VAL A 131 11.93 -12.53 -4.10
N GLU A 132 13.04 -11.90 -3.68
CA GLU A 132 13.01 -10.59 -3.04
C GLU A 132 12.47 -9.50 -3.99
N ASN A 133 12.79 -9.58 -5.29
CA ASN A 133 12.24 -8.64 -6.27
C ASN A 133 10.72 -8.79 -6.42
N LEU A 134 10.19 -10.02 -6.31
CA LEU A 134 8.76 -10.28 -6.33
C LEU A 134 8.06 -9.68 -5.10
N ILE A 135 8.64 -9.83 -3.91
CA ILE A 135 8.13 -9.22 -2.67
C ILE A 135 8.06 -7.69 -2.81
N ASN A 136 9.14 -7.07 -3.29
CA ASN A 136 9.19 -5.61 -3.46
C ASN A 136 8.21 -5.11 -4.53
N ALA A 137 8.00 -5.87 -5.61
CA ALA A 137 7.00 -5.56 -6.62
C ALA A 137 5.58 -5.56 -6.03
N ASP A 138 5.27 -6.53 -5.18
CA ASP A 138 3.99 -6.61 -4.48
C ASP A 138 3.82 -5.48 -3.46
N PHE A 139 4.88 -5.07 -2.73
CA PHE A 139 4.84 -3.89 -1.87
C PHE A 139 4.54 -2.59 -2.64
N CYS A 140 5.21 -2.41 -3.78
CA CYS A 140 4.95 -1.28 -4.66
C CYS A 140 3.47 -1.25 -5.09
N VAL A 141 2.93 -2.40 -5.52
CA VAL A 141 1.52 -2.55 -5.90
C VAL A 141 0.58 -2.35 -4.70
N GLY A 142 0.97 -2.74 -3.50
CA GLY A 142 0.25 -2.44 -2.27
C GLY A 142 -0.04 -0.95 -2.11
N SER A 143 0.89 -0.07 -2.49
CA SER A 143 0.64 1.38 -2.47
C SER A 143 -0.45 1.81 -3.48
N VAL A 144 -0.56 1.11 -4.62
CA VAL A 144 -1.59 1.34 -5.64
C VAL A 144 -2.95 0.83 -5.16
N CYS A 145 -2.99 -0.33 -4.50
CA CYS A 145 -4.20 -0.85 -3.86
C CYS A 145 -4.72 0.12 -2.78
N VAL A 146 -3.82 0.72 -2.00
CA VAL A 146 -4.17 1.80 -1.06
C VAL A 146 -4.79 2.98 -1.80
N ALA A 147 -4.15 3.50 -2.85
CA ALA A 147 -4.68 4.65 -3.60
C ALA A 147 -6.01 4.34 -4.29
N PHE A 148 -6.20 3.11 -4.78
CA PHE A 148 -7.44 2.65 -5.38
C PHE A 148 -8.62 2.81 -4.41
N GLY A 149 -8.43 2.53 -3.12
CA GLY A 149 -9.46 2.71 -2.11
C GLY A 149 -10.03 4.14 -2.02
N ALA A 150 -9.26 5.19 -2.35
CA ALA A 150 -9.79 6.57 -2.39
C ALA A 150 -10.69 6.81 -3.60
N ILE A 151 -10.41 6.18 -4.75
CA ILE A 151 -11.11 6.41 -6.03
C ILE A 151 -12.06 5.26 -6.43
N LEU A 152 -12.17 4.23 -5.59
CA LEU A 152 -13.03 3.07 -5.77
C LEU A 152 -14.46 3.49 -6.10
N GLY A 153 -15.05 2.85 -7.12
CA GLY A 153 -16.41 3.10 -7.59
C GLY A 153 -16.60 4.37 -8.42
N LYS A 154 -15.57 5.19 -8.60
CA LYS A 154 -15.66 6.49 -9.29
C LYS A 154 -14.80 6.59 -10.54
N THR A 155 -14.01 5.56 -10.85
CA THR A 155 -13.04 5.57 -11.93
C THR A 155 -13.19 4.35 -12.82
N SER A 156 -12.81 4.49 -14.09
CA SER A 156 -12.83 3.39 -15.05
C SER A 156 -11.62 2.45 -14.87
N PRO A 157 -11.69 1.20 -15.35
CA PRO A 157 -10.53 0.30 -15.36
C PRO A 157 -9.32 0.90 -16.10
N ILE A 158 -9.55 1.74 -17.11
CA ILE A 158 -8.46 2.43 -17.83
C ILE A 158 -7.81 3.51 -16.97
N GLN A 159 -8.59 4.28 -16.20
CA GLN A 159 -8.02 5.24 -15.26
C GLN A 159 -7.17 4.56 -14.18
N LEU A 160 -7.62 3.40 -13.68
CA LEU A 160 -6.87 2.61 -12.69
C LEU A 160 -5.54 2.15 -13.26
N LEU A 161 -5.60 1.56 -14.45
CA LEU A 161 -4.44 1.17 -15.23
C LEU A 161 -3.45 2.35 -15.39
N VAL A 162 -3.93 3.54 -15.78
CA VAL A 162 -3.06 4.71 -16.01
C VAL A 162 -2.48 5.22 -14.69
N MET A 163 -3.29 5.21 -13.62
CA MET A 163 -2.84 5.52 -12.28
C MET A 163 -1.71 4.57 -11.85
N THR A 164 -1.87 3.26 -12.07
CA THR A 164 -0.86 2.25 -11.73
C THR A 164 0.46 2.53 -12.41
N LEU A 165 0.47 2.82 -13.73
CA LEU A 165 1.70 3.11 -14.48
C LEU A 165 2.51 4.25 -13.83
N PHE A 166 1.84 5.38 -13.56
CA PHE A 166 2.51 6.55 -13.00
C PHE A 166 2.83 6.38 -11.50
N GLN A 167 1.91 5.80 -10.73
CA GLN A 167 2.11 5.63 -9.29
C GLN A 167 3.24 4.65 -8.98
N VAL A 168 3.34 3.52 -9.69
CA VAL A 168 4.47 2.58 -9.56
C VAL A 168 5.80 3.28 -9.88
N THR A 169 5.83 4.10 -10.92
CA THR A 169 7.03 4.88 -11.29
C THR A 169 7.44 5.82 -10.15
N LEU A 170 6.46 6.56 -9.60
CA LEU A 170 6.69 7.51 -8.51
C LEU A 170 7.04 6.80 -7.19
N PHE A 171 6.44 5.64 -6.93
CA PHE A 171 6.78 4.79 -5.79
C PHE A 171 8.25 4.38 -5.85
N ALA A 172 8.71 3.82 -6.97
CA ALA A 172 10.09 3.37 -7.12
C ALA A 172 11.09 4.52 -6.94
N VAL A 173 10.78 5.72 -7.46
CA VAL A 173 11.61 6.91 -7.24
C VAL A 173 11.61 7.33 -5.76
N ASN A 174 10.44 7.36 -5.11
CA ASN A 174 10.32 7.70 -3.70
C ASN A 174 11.08 6.71 -2.81
N GLU A 175 10.90 5.41 -3.06
CA GLU A 175 11.60 4.32 -2.40
C GLU A 175 13.12 4.47 -2.54
N TYR A 176 13.61 4.68 -3.77
CA TYR A 176 15.05 4.89 -4.01
C TYR A 176 15.60 6.11 -3.25
N ILE A 177 14.87 7.23 -3.24
CA ILE A 177 15.29 8.42 -2.47
C ILE A 177 15.36 8.09 -0.97
N LEU A 178 14.34 7.44 -0.42
CA LEU A 178 14.29 7.13 1.00
C LEU A 178 15.36 6.11 1.38
N LEU A 179 15.35 4.93 0.76
CA LEU A 179 16.16 3.80 1.20
C LEU A 179 17.63 3.94 0.79
N ASN A 180 17.93 4.47 -0.40
CA ASN A 180 19.31 4.54 -0.90
C ASN A 180 19.97 5.89 -0.69
N LEU A 181 19.26 7.01 -0.92
CA LEU A 181 19.87 8.35 -0.84
C LEU A 181 19.82 8.93 0.59
N LEU A 182 18.71 8.74 1.30
CA LEU A 182 18.54 9.20 2.67
C LEU A 182 18.95 8.15 3.71
N HIS A 183 19.07 6.89 3.29
CA HIS A 183 19.39 5.75 4.16
C HIS A 183 18.35 5.59 5.28
N VAL A 184 17.08 5.73 4.91
CA VAL A 184 15.91 5.53 5.77
C VAL A 184 15.64 4.03 5.93
N LYS A 185 15.19 3.61 7.10
CA LYS A 185 14.71 2.25 7.37
C LYS A 185 13.18 2.27 7.41
N ASP A 186 12.52 1.47 6.58
CA ASP A 186 11.05 1.41 6.52
C ASP A 186 10.55 0.03 6.05
N ALA A 187 10.98 -1.04 6.73
CA ALA A 187 10.73 -2.42 6.28
C ALA A 187 9.26 -2.76 6.01
N GLY A 188 8.33 -2.29 6.86
CA GLY A 188 6.89 -2.47 6.65
C GLY A 188 6.20 -1.33 5.87
N GLY A 189 6.96 -0.35 5.37
CA GLY A 189 6.45 0.67 4.46
C GLY A 189 5.42 1.64 5.04
N SER A 190 5.52 2.05 6.31
CA SER A 190 4.59 3.06 6.85
C SER A 190 4.72 4.38 6.08
N MET A 191 5.91 4.71 5.57
CA MET A 191 6.17 5.89 4.76
C MET A 191 6.06 5.57 3.26
N THR A 192 6.83 4.59 2.76
CA THR A 192 6.94 4.29 1.33
C THR A 192 5.66 3.73 0.73
N ILE A 193 4.89 2.93 1.48
CA ILE A 193 3.65 2.29 1.00
C ILE A 193 2.43 3.06 1.47
N HIS A 194 2.24 3.15 2.79
CA HIS A 194 0.98 3.59 3.37
C HIS A 194 0.81 5.11 3.31
N THR A 195 1.78 5.88 3.81
CA THR A 195 1.75 7.35 3.74
C THR A 195 1.73 7.80 2.28
N PHE A 196 2.66 7.32 1.46
CA PHE A 196 2.72 7.66 0.04
C PHE A 196 1.43 7.29 -0.70
N GLY A 197 0.98 6.04 -0.62
CA GLY A 197 -0.21 5.56 -1.34
C GLY A 197 -1.49 6.27 -0.90
N ALA A 198 -1.65 6.52 0.41
CA ALA A 198 -2.81 7.21 0.94
C ALA A 198 -2.88 8.65 0.46
N TYR A 199 -1.83 9.44 0.66
CA TYR A 199 -1.85 10.86 0.27
C TYR A 199 -1.82 11.05 -1.24
N PHE A 200 -1.25 10.10 -1.99
CA PHE A 200 -1.35 10.07 -3.45
C PHE A 200 -2.82 9.88 -3.87
N GLY A 201 -3.48 8.83 -3.38
CA GLY A 201 -4.89 8.53 -3.69
C GLY A 201 -5.85 9.64 -3.26
N LEU A 202 -5.63 10.23 -2.08
CA LEU A 202 -6.41 11.36 -1.57
C LEU A 202 -6.25 12.61 -2.44
N THR A 203 -5.05 12.84 -2.97
CA THR A 203 -4.82 13.96 -3.90
C THR A 203 -5.50 13.70 -5.24
N VAL A 204 -5.40 12.47 -5.76
CA VAL A 204 -6.09 12.08 -7.00
C VAL A 204 -7.60 12.25 -6.85
N THR A 205 -8.22 11.69 -5.80
CA THR A 205 -9.68 11.80 -5.58
C THR A 205 -10.11 13.26 -5.39
N ARG A 206 -9.26 14.10 -4.78
CA ARG A 206 -9.52 15.53 -4.63
C ARG A 206 -9.51 16.28 -5.98
N VAL A 207 -8.58 15.94 -6.88
CA VAL A 207 -8.55 16.53 -8.23
C VAL A 207 -9.75 16.05 -9.05
N LEU A 208 -10.13 14.79 -8.88
CA LEU A 208 -11.29 14.13 -9.50
C LEU A 208 -12.63 14.38 -8.77
N TYR A 209 -12.70 15.36 -7.87
CA TYR A 209 -13.90 15.66 -7.09
C TYR A 209 -15.17 15.71 -7.96
N ARG A 210 -16.20 14.98 -7.53
CA ARG A 210 -17.49 14.84 -8.21
C ARG A 210 -18.56 15.64 -7.48
N PRO A 211 -19.01 16.80 -8.02
CA PRO A 211 -19.91 17.69 -7.30
C PRO A 211 -21.31 17.10 -7.09
N ASN A 212 -21.73 16.15 -7.93
CA ASN A 212 -23.06 15.54 -7.84
C ASN A 212 -23.02 14.08 -7.40
N LEU A 213 -21.94 13.62 -6.76
CA LEU A 213 -21.78 12.23 -6.32
C LEU A 213 -22.90 11.75 -5.39
N GLU A 214 -23.56 12.68 -4.70
CA GLU A 214 -24.75 12.40 -3.88
C GLU A 214 -25.87 11.70 -4.66
N GLN A 215 -25.88 11.79 -6.00
CA GLN A 215 -26.81 11.07 -6.88
C GLN A 215 -26.58 9.54 -6.88
N SER A 216 -25.42 9.06 -6.44
CA SER A 216 -25.13 7.63 -6.23
C SER A 216 -24.94 7.26 -4.75
N LYS A 217 -25.32 8.14 -3.82
CA LYS A 217 -25.16 7.88 -2.37
C LYS A 217 -25.89 6.63 -1.91
N ASP A 218 -27.03 6.32 -2.52
CA ASP A 218 -27.80 5.12 -2.23
C ASP A 218 -27.01 3.84 -2.55
N LYS A 219 -26.04 3.89 -3.47
CA LYS A 219 -25.15 2.77 -3.86
C LYS A 219 -23.86 2.74 -3.04
N GLN A 220 -23.42 3.88 -2.50
CA GLN A 220 -22.23 4.04 -1.68
C GLN A 220 -22.44 3.54 -0.24
N GLY A 221 -22.63 2.23 -0.09
CA GLY A 221 -22.78 1.57 1.20
C GLY A 221 -22.74 0.04 1.07
N SER A 222 -22.95 -0.66 2.17
CA SER A 222 -22.89 -2.11 2.23
C SER A 222 -24.27 -2.77 2.42
N VAL A 223 -24.28 -4.08 2.25
CA VAL A 223 -25.33 -5.01 2.66
C VAL A 223 -24.68 -6.16 3.42
N TYR A 224 -25.47 -6.93 4.17
CA TYR A 224 -24.93 -7.94 5.09
C TYR A 224 -23.90 -8.90 4.46
N HIS A 225 -24.17 -9.42 3.26
CA HIS A 225 -23.27 -10.35 2.59
C HIS A 225 -22.03 -9.67 2.01
N SER A 226 -22.13 -8.41 1.55
CA SER A 226 -20.96 -7.66 1.06
C SER A 226 -19.99 -7.36 2.20
N ASP A 227 -20.51 -7.08 3.40
CA ASP A 227 -19.69 -6.92 4.61
C ASP A 227 -19.01 -8.22 5.06
N LEU A 228 -19.67 -9.37 4.89
CA LEU A 228 -19.05 -10.68 5.14
C LEU A 228 -17.91 -10.96 4.15
N PHE A 229 -18.08 -10.63 2.87
CA PHE A 229 -17.00 -10.73 1.88
C PHE A 229 -15.85 -9.79 2.20
N ALA A 230 -16.12 -8.55 2.61
CA ALA A 230 -15.08 -7.60 3.03
C ALA A 230 -14.28 -8.08 4.26
N MET A 231 -14.91 -8.83 5.16
CA MET A 231 -14.20 -9.47 6.27
C MET A 231 -13.21 -10.54 5.84
N ILE A 232 -13.40 -11.20 4.68
CA ILE A 232 -12.38 -12.10 4.13
C ILE A 232 -11.10 -11.31 3.87
N GLY A 233 -11.22 -10.18 3.18
CA GLY A 233 -10.08 -9.31 2.91
C GLY A 233 -9.42 -8.80 4.20
N THR A 234 -10.25 -8.35 5.15
CA THR A 234 -9.78 -7.89 6.48
C THR A 234 -8.94 -8.96 7.19
N LEU A 235 -9.44 -10.20 7.28
CA LEU A 235 -8.77 -11.26 8.02
C LEU A 235 -7.48 -11.72 7.34
N TYR A 236 -7.45 -11.82 6.02
CA TYR A 236 -6.21 -12.14 5.29
C TYR A 236 -5.15 -11.04 5.43
N LEU A 237 -5.56 -9.76 5.37
CA LEU A 237 -4.65 -8.65 5.68
C LEU A 237 -4.13 -8.76 7.12
N TRP A 238 -5.02 -8.94 8.09
CA TRP A 238 -4.65 -8.99 9.51
C TRP A 238 -3.71 -10.16 9.84
N MET A 239 -4.00 -11.36 9.35
CA MET A 239 -3.22 -12.56 9.66
C MET A 239 -1.83 -12.55 9.02
N TYR A 240 -1.69 -11.99 7.83
CA TYR A 240 -0.42 -11.98 7.07
C TYR A 240 0.40 -10.70 7.22
N TRP A 241 -0.12 -9.67 7.90
CA TRP A 241 0.63 -8.45 8.18
C TRP A 241 1.98 -8.68 8.90
N PRO A 242 2.11 -9.62 9.86
CA PRO A 242 3.41 -9.94 10.44
C PRO A 242 4.46 -10.34 9.39
N SER A 243 4.08 -11.10 8.37
CA SER A 243 4.93 -11.42 7.23
C SER A 243 5.20 -10.17 6.40
N PHE A 244 4.18 -9.37 6.10
CA PHE A 244 4.32 -8.09 5.38
C PHE A 244 5.35 -7.16 6.01
N ASN A 245 5.29 -6.92 7.31
CA ASN A 245 6.21 -6.00 7.99
C ASN A 245 7.62 -6.58 8.21
N SER A 246 7.84 -7.85 7.91
CA SER A 246 9.11 -8.55 8.17
C SER A 246 9.77 -9.12 6.91
N ALA A 247 9.07 -9.18 5.78
CA ALA A 247 9.51 -9.89 4.57
C ALA A 247 10.83 -9.38 3.98
N ILE A 248 11.14 -8.10 4.16
CA ILE A 248 12.40 -7.46 3.71
C ILE A 248 13.34 -7.06 4.85
N SER A 249 13.00 -7.38 6.09
CA SER A 249 13.92 -7.21 7.21
C SER A 249 15.09 -8.18 7.10
N GLU A 250 16.23 -7.79 7.66
CA GLU A 250 17.42 -8.64 7.76
C GLU A 250 17.09 -9.99 8.42
N HIS A 251 17.64 -11.06 7.85
CA HIS A 251 17.40 -12.42 8.32
C HIS A 251 17.78 -12.59 9.80
N GLY A 252 16.93 -13.35 10.51
CA GLY A 252 17.13 -13.70 11.91
C GLY A 252 16.41 -12.76 12.87
N ASP A 253 17.16 -11.92 13.58
CA ASP A 253 16.66 -11.21 14.76
C ASP A 253 15.64 -10.10 14.41
N ALA A 254 15.93 -9.31 13.37
CA ALA A 254 15.11 -8.16 12.97
C ALA A 254 13.77 -8.61 12.41
N GLN A 255 13.79 -9.59 11.52
CA GLN A 255 12.58 -10.19 10.95
C GLN A 255 11.68 -10.82 12.01
N HIS A 256 12.23 -11.62 12.94
CA HIS A 256 11.44 -12.23 14.00
C HIS A 256 10.81 -11.17 14.92
N ARG A 257 11.57 -10.13 15.28
CA ARG A 257 11.08 -8.99 16.06
C ARG A 257 9.99 -8.22 15.33
N ALA A 258 10.12 -8.01 14.01
CA ALA A 258 9.13 -7.34 13.19
C ALA A 258 7.79 -8.09 13.16
N ALA A 259 7.83 -9.42 13.03
CA ALA A 259 6.63 -10.25 13.09
C ALA A 259 5.93 -10.14 14.47
N ILE A 260 6.68 -10.26 15.57
CA ILE A 260 6.13 -10.18 16.94
C ILE A 260 5.53 -8.80 17.23
N ASN A 261 6.26 -7.72 16.93
CA ASN A 261 5.79 -6.36 17.17
C ASN A 261 4.51 -6.08 16.36
N THR A 262 4.45 -6.56 15.12
CA THR A 262 3.25 -6.40 14.28
C THR A 262 2.06 -7.17 14.84
N TYR A 263 2.27 -8.43 15.22
CA TYR A 263 1.25 -9.26 15.85
C TYR A 263 0.65 -8.62 17.11
N CYS A 264 1.52 -8.12 18.01
CA CYS A 264 1.08 -7.46 19.23
C CYS A 264 0.32 -6.15 18.95
N SER A 265 0.83 -5.30 18.06
CA SER A 265 0.17 -4.06 17.67
C SER A 265 -1.23 -4.30 17.10
N LEU A 266 -1.36 -5.24 16.16
CA LEU A 266 -2.64 -5.62 15.58
C LEU A 266 -3.65 -6.12 16.62
N ALA A 267 -3.20 -6.94 17.58
CA ALA A 267 -4.07 -7.42 18.65
C ALA A 267 -4.63 -6.27 19.51
N ALA A 268 -3.78 -5.32 19.91
CA ALA A 268 -4.23 -4.13 20.65
C ALA A 268 -5.15 -3.21 19.83
N CYS A 269 -4.89 -3.11 18.53
CA CYS A 269 -5.67 -2.30 17.59
C CYS A 269 -7.10 -2.83 17.45
N VAL A 270 -7.30 -4.15 17.46
CA VAL A 270 -8.63 -4.77 17.41
C VAL A 270 -9.46 -4.39 18.63
N LEU A 271 -8.92 -4.56 19.84
CA LEU A 271 -9.66 -4.27 21.08
C LEU A 271 -10.09 -2.81 21.17
N THR A 272 -9.19 -1.89 20.83
CA THR A 272 -9.48 -0.44 20.86
C THR A 272 -10.45 -0.02 19.77
N THR A 273 -10.34 -0.60 18.56
CA THR A 273 -11.32 -0.38 17.48
C THR A 273 -12.72 -0.80 17.90
N MET A 274 -12.85 -1.99 18.50
CA MET A 274 -14.15 -2.49 18.98
C MET A 274 -14.74 -1.59 20.07
N ALA A 275 -13.91 -1.19 21.03
CA ALA A 275 -14.32 -0.31 22.12
C ALA A 275 -14.80 1.06 21.60
N PHE A 276 -14.01 1.71 20.73
CA PHE A 276 -14.36 3.02 20.20
C PHE A 276 -15.50 2.95 19.17
N SER A 277 -15.62 1.87 18.40
CA SER A 277 -16.76 1.68 17.52
C SER A 277 -18.06 1.61 18.32
N SER A 278 -18.08 0.88 19.45
CA SER A 278 -19.25 0.82 20.32
C SER A 278 -19.52 2.17 21.00
N MET A 279 -18.49 2.79 21.57
CA MET A 279 -18.59 4.04 22.33
C MET A 279 -19.11 5.22 21.48
N LEU A 280 -18.70 5.30 20.22
CA LEU A 280 -19.08 6.41 19.33
C LEU A 280 -20.47 6.21 18.70
N GLN A 281 -21.05 5.01 18.80
CA GLN A 281 -22.39 4.72 18.31
C GLN A 281 -23.44 4.92 19.41
N LYS A 282 -24.52 5.65 19.12
CA LYS A 282 -25.54 6.07 20.11
C LYS A 282 -26.15 4.95 20.95
N LYS A 283 -26.14 3.70 20.46
CA LYS A 283 -26.72 2.52 21.11
C LYS A 283 -25.66 1.49 21.53
N GLY A 284 -24.37 1.83 21.51
CA GLY A 284 -23.30 0.88 21.83
C GLY A 284 -23.11 -0.23 20.78
N LYS A 285 -23.67 -0.08 19.57
CA LYS A 285 -23.56 -1.08 18.50
C LYS A 285 -22.22 -0.95 17.78
N LEU A 286 -21.76 -2.04 17.18
CA LEU A 286 -20.56 -2.06 16.34
C LEU A 286 -20.92 -1.69 14.89
N ASP A 287 -19.97 -1.08 14.19
CA ASP A 287 -20.07 -0.69 12.78
C ASP A 287 -19.03 -1.47 11.95
N MET A 288 -19.49 -2.23 10.96
CA MET A 288 -18.62 -3.11 10.18
C MET A 288 -17.53 -2.35 9.42
N VAL A 289 -17.75 -1.08 9.05
CA VAL A 289 -16.69 -0.28 8.40
C VAL A 289 -15.50 -0.10 9.34
N HIS A 290 -15.74 0.13 10.63
CA HIS A 290 -14.67 0.24 11.62
C HIS A 290 -13.96 -1.11 11.79
N ILE A 291 -14.73 -2.21 11.90
CA ILE A 291 -14.16 -3.53 12.15
C ILE A 291 -13.33 -4.03 10.97
N GLN A 292 -13.77 -3.80 9.75
CA GLN A 292 -13.07 -4.20 8.53
C GLN A 292 -11.77 -3.43 8.33
N ASN A 293 -11.73 -2.16 8.72
CA ASN A 293 -10.61 -1.28 8.38
C ASN A 293 -9.77 -0.88 9.59
N ALA A 294 -10.36 -0.30 10.63
CA ALA A 294 -9.59 0.28 11.73
C ALA A 294 -8.84 -0.76 12.57
N THR A 295 -9.26 -2.03 12.55
CA THR A 295 -8.54 -3.14 13.19
C THR A 295 -7.16 -3.40 12.57
N LEU A 296 -6.92 -2.92 11.35
CA LEU A 296 -5.68 -3.09 10.59
C LEU A 296 -4.67 -1.95 10.84
N ALA A 297 -5.10 -0.83 11.43
CA ALA A 297 -4.28 0.38 11.58
C ALA A 297 -3.00 0.15 12.41
N GLY A 298 -3.03 -0.80 13.34
CA GLY A 298 -1.86 -1.20 14.13
C GLY A 298 -0.74 -1.81 13.29
N GLY A 299 -1.08 -2.55 12.23
CA GLY A 299 -0.11 -3.13 11.30
C GLY A 299 0.60 -2.05 10.49
N VAL A 300 -0.17 -1.08 9.97
CA VAL A 300 0.36 0.10 9.27
C VAL A 300 1.29 0.91 10.19
N ALA A 301 0.86 1.18 11.41
CA ALA A 301 1.55 2.11 12.31
C ALA A 301 2.83 1.55 12.94
N VAL A 302 3.07 0.25 12.88
CA VAL A 302 4.38 -0.29 13.30
C VAL A 302 5.32 -0.54 12.13
N GLY A 303 4.88 -0.46 10.87
CA GLY A 303 5.67 -0.85 9.69
C GLY A 303 7.13 -0.36 9.70
N THR A 304 7.39 0.93 9.94
CA THR A 304 8.76 1.48 10.03
C THR A 304 9.54 0.96 11.23
N SER A 305 8.88 0.86 12.38
CA SER A 305 9.52 0.56 13.68
C SER A 305 9.51 -0.92 14.07
N ALA A 306 8.83 -1.78 13.31
CA ALA A 306 8.56 -3.17 13.68
C ALA A 306 9.88 -3.94 13.82
N GLU A 307 10.83 -3.72 12.91
CA GLU A 307 12.16 -4.31 12.97
C GLU A 307 13.10 -3.59 13.95
N MET A 308 12.71 -2.46 14.55
CA MET A 308 13.50 -1.76 15.55
C MET A 308 13.19 -2.29 16.95
N MET A 309 13.97 -1.87 17.96
CA MET A 309 13.74 -2.21 19.37
C MET A 309 12.62 -1.36 19.98
N LEU A 310 11.43 -1.39 19.36
CA LEU A 310 10.21 -0.78 19.89
C LEU A 310 9.75 -1.43 21.20
N THR A 311 10.15 -2.69 21.42
CA THR A 311 9.67 -3.64 22.45
C THR A 311 8.20 -4.05 22.29
N PRO A 312 7.81 -5.25 22.74
CA PRO A 312 6.42 -5.71 22.60
C PRO A 312 5.41 -4.79 23.30
N TYR A 313 5.74 -4.22 24.46
CA TYR A 313 4.83 -3.27 25.13
C TYR A 313 4.66 -1.97 24.32
N GLY A 314 5.74 -1.47 23.70
CA GLY A 314 5.69 -0.32 22.81
C GLY A 314 4.78 -0.59 21.61
N SER A 315 4.85 -1.79 21.02
CA SER A 315 3.96 -2.18 19.93
C SER A 315 2.48 -2.23 20.33
N LEU A 316 2.16 -2.70 21.55
CA LEU A 316 0.79 -2.66 22.09
C LEU A 316 0.28 -1.22 22.24
N ILE A 317 1.13 -0.29 22.70
CA ILE A 317 0.79 1.13 22.83
C ILE A 317 0.48 1.74 21.45
N VAL A 318 1.31 1.47 20.45
CA VAL A 318 1.10 1.97 19.08
C VAL A 318 -0.22 1.45 18.51
N GLY A 319 -0.47 0.13 18.63
CA GLY A 319 -1.72 -0.49 18.20
C GLY A 319 -2.95 0.07 18.92
N PHE A 320 -2.86 0.26 20.24
CA PHE A 320 -3.92 0.88 21.05
C PHE A 320 -4.26 2.28 20.55
N ILE A 321 -3.25 3.13 20.32
CA ILE A 321 -3.46 4.51 19.84
C ILE A 321 -4.07 4.49 18.44
N CYS A 322 -3.56 3.65 17.53
CA CYS A 322 -3.98 3.67 16.14
C CYS A 322 -5.40 3.11 15.92
N GLY A 323 -5.84 2.14 16.70
CA GLY A 323 -7.23 1.69 16.68
C GLY A 323 -8.20 2.80 17.07
N ILE A 324 -7.82 3.64 18.04
CA ILE A 324 -8.58 4.84 18.44
C ILE A 324 -8.58 5.88 17.32
N VAL A 325 -7.39 6.27 16.85
CA VAL A 325 -7.23 7.32 15.83
C VAL A 325 -7.98 6.97 14.55
N SER A 326 -7.83 5.74 14.06
CA SER A 326 -8.50 5.29 12.85
C SER A 326 -10.03 5.31 13.03
N THR A 327 -10.55 4.73 14.12
CA THR A 327 -12.00 4.67 14.37
C THR A 327 -12.62 6.07 14.52
N VAL A 328 -11.97 6.96 15.27
CA VAL A 328 -12.38 8.37 15.39
C VAL A 328 -12.32 9.07 14.03
N GLY A 329 -11.32 8.76 13.21
CA GLY A 329 -11.17 9.27 11.86
C GLY A 329 -12.34 8.89 10.94
N TYR A 330 -12.77 7.63 10.97
CA TYR A 330 -13.95 7.18 10.23
C TYR A 330 -15.21 7.95 10.64
N VAL A 331 -15.45 8.11 11.95
CA VAL A 331 -16.67 8.75 12.46
C VAL A 331 -16.71 10.26 12.21
N TYR A 332 -15.60 10.96 12.42
CA TYR A 332 -15.59 12.43 12.45
C TYR A 332 -14.76 13.07 11.35
N LEU A 333 -13.62 12.49 11.00
CA LEU A 333 -12.70 13.13 10.06
C LEU A 333 -13.14 12.92 8.61
N THR A 334 -13.54 11.71 8.23
CA THR A 334 -14.00 11.40 6.86
C THR A 334 -15.15 12.34 6.42
N PRO A 335 -16.21 12.55 7.22
CA PRO A 335 -17.27 13.50 6.85
C PRO A 335 -16.77 14.95 6.75
N VAL A 336 -15.80 15.36 7.58
CA VAL A 336 -15.21 16.71 7.52
C VAL A 336 -14.37 16.89 6.26
N LEU A 337 -13.55 15.91 5.89
CA LEU A 337 -12.74 15.93 4.67
C LEU A 337 -13.63 16.03 3.42
N GLU A 338 -14.73 15.26 3.38
CA GLU A 338 -15.68 15.29 2.28
C GLU A 338 -16.41 16.65 2.19
N SER A 339 -17.02 17.09 3.29
CA SER A 339 -17.88 18.28 3.30
C SER A 339 -17.12 19.62 3.24
N ARG A 340 -15.90 19.69 3.78
CA ARG A 340 -15.15 20.94 3.92
C ARG A 340 -13.96 21.03 2.98
N LEU A 341 -13.33 19.90 2.64
CA LEU A 341 -12.14 19.87 1.79
C LEU A 341 -12.39 19.26 0.41
N HIS A 342 -13.61 18.76 0.15
CA HIS A 342 -13.99 18.11 -1.11
C HIS A 342 -13.16 16.86 -1.42
N ILE A 343 -12.81 16.09 -0.38
CA ILE A 343 -12.07 14.83 -0.50
C ILE A 343 -13.06 13.68 -0.29
N GLN A 344 -13.46 13.04 -1.39
CA GLN A 344 -14.36 11.89 -1.39
C GLN A 344 -13.53 10.62 -1.28
N ASP A 345 -13.30 10.12 -0.07
CA ASP A 345 -12.48 8.92 0.21
C ASP A 345 -13.38 7.69 0.41
N THR A 346 -13.48 6.81 -0.60
CA THR A 346 -14.48 5.72 -0.61
C THR A 346 -14.25 4.70 0.50
N CYS A 347 -13.00 4.24 0.69
CA CYS A 347 -12.65 3.26 1.73
C CYS A 347 -12.20 3.91 3.05
N GLY A 348 -12.12 5.24 3.11
CA GLY A 348 -11.54 5.93 4.27
C GLY A 348 -10.04 5.63 4.43
N ILE A 349 -9.30 5.54 3.32
CA ILE A 349 -7.87 5.20 3.32
C ILE A 349 -7.04 6.20 4.14
N HIS A 350 -7.52 7.43 4.33
CA HIS A 350 -6.88 8.37 5.24
C HIS A 350 -6.83 7.85 6.68
N ASN A 351 -7.87 7.13 7.12
CA ASN A 351 -8.00 6.68 8.50
C ASN A 351 -7.20 5.40 8.78
N LEU A 352 -7.09 4.52 7.78
CA LEU A 352 -6.33 3.28 7.89
C LEU A 352 -4.85 3.45 7.48
N HIS A 353 -4.59 4.07 6.32
CA HIS A 353 -3.23 4.13 5.76
C HIS A 353 -2.55 5.48 5.99
N GLY A 354 -3.28 6.59 5.81
CA GLY A 354 -2.72 7.95 5.91
C GLY A 354 -2.24 8.31 7.32
N MET A 355 -3.18 8.49 8.25
CA MET A 355 -2.83 8.86 9.63
C MET A 355 -2.00 7.80 10.35
N PRO A 356 -2.32 6.49 10.29
CA PRO A 356 -1.49 5.47 10.91
C PRO A 356 -0.11 5.36 10.24
N GLY A 357 0.01 5.61 8.93
CA GLY A 357 1.29 5.66 8.23
C GLY A 357 2.19 6.80 8.73
N LEU A 358 1.61 8.00 8.92
CA LEU A 358 2.33 9.13 9.55
C LEU A 358 2.74 8.82 10.98
N ILE A 359 1.85 8.23 11.77
CA ILE A 359 2.17 7.78 13.13
C ILE A 359 3.34 6.79 13.08
N GLY A 360 3.32 5.82 12.16
CA GLY A 360 4.39 4.83 12.03
C GLY A 360 5.74 5.42 11.63
N GLY A 361 5.75 6.38 10.70
CA GLY A 361 6.97 7.13 10.37
C GLY A 361 7.52 7.90 11.57
N ILE A 362 6.64 8.56 12.35
CA ILE A 362 7.04 9.30 13.56
C ILE A 362 7.58 8.35 14.64
N VAL A 363 6.89 7.23 14.89
CA VAL A 363 7.35 6.20 15.83
C VAL A 363 8.69 5.61 15.37
N GLY A 364 8.86 5.35 14.08
CA GLY A 364 10.14 4.92 13.51
C GLY A 364 11.25 5.94 13.69
N ALA A 365 10.99 7.23 13.48
CA ALA A 365 11.95 8.31 13.71
C ALA A 365 12.37 8.42 15.17
N ILE A 366 11.41 8.35 16.11
CA ILE A 366 11.68 8.37 17.55
C ILE A 366 12.47 7.13 17.97
N THR A 367 12.07 5.95 17.48
CA THR A 367 12.72 4.67 17.84
C THR A 367 14.15 4.63 17.32
N ALA A 368 14.39 5.11 16.10
CA ALA A 368 15.73 5.26 15.54
C ALA A 368 16.58 6.29 16.33
N ALA A 369 16.00 7.43 16.72
CA ALA A 369 16.69 8.45 17.50
C ALA A 369 17.06 7.98 18.92
N ALA A 370 16.22 7.14 19.52
CA ALA A 370 16.39 6.61 20.86
C ALA A 370 17.25 5.32 20.91
N ALA A 371 17.68 4.79 19.77
CA ALA A 371 18.48 3.58 19.73
C ALA A 371 19.85 3.77 20.40
N THR A 372 20.27 2.79 21.20
CA THR A 372 21.57 2.81 21.90
C THR A 372 22.30 1.48 21.76
N GLU A 373 23.63 1.51 21.89
CA GLU A 373 24.46 0.30 21.92
C GLU A 373 24.12 -0.62 23.10
N ASP A 374 23.66 -0.08 24.24
CA ASP A 374 23.27 -0.88 25.41
C ASP A 374 22.07 -1.80 25.12
N VAL A 375 21.11 -1.31 24.32
CA VAL A 375 19.89 -2.06 24.00
C VAL A 375 20.13 -3.09 22.88
N TYR A 376 20.92 -2.72 21.88
CA TYR A 376 21.13 -3.53 20.67
C TYR A 376 22.40 -4.41 20.72
N GLY A 377 23.31 -4.11 21.64
CA GLY A 377 24.71 -4.51 21.52
C GLY A 377 25.42 -3.77 20.38
N LYS A 378 26.74 -3.68 20.44
CA LYS A 378 27.53 -2.95 19.43
C LYS A 378 27.32 -3.46 18.00
N GLU A 379 27.36 -4.77 17.80
CA GLU A 379 27.20 -5.38 16.48
C GLU A 379 25.76 -5.28 15.96
N GLY A 380 24.78 -5.56 16.81
CA GLY A 380 23.36 -5.44 16.48
C GLY A 380 22.95 -4.00 16.17
N PHE A 381 23.54 -3.03 16.86
CA PHE A 381 23.31 -1.61 16.62
C PHE A 381 23.80 -1.17 15.24
N ILE A 382 25.02 -1.57 14.87
CA ILE A 382 25.58 -1.29 13.53
C ILE A 382 24.75 -1.98 12.45
N LYS A 383 24.38 -3.25 12.65
CA LYS A 383 23.56 -4.04 11.70
C LYS A 383 22.17 -3.41 11.49
N ALA A 384 21.46 -3.07 12.56
CA ALA A 384 20.08 -2.59 12.51
C ALA A 384 19.91 -1.31 11.66
N PHE A 385 20.87 -0.39 11.73
CA PHE A 385 20.80 0.89 11.01
C PHE A 385 21.77 0.97 9.83
N ASP A 386 22.48 -0.12 9.54
CA ASP A 386 23.56 -0.18 8.55
C ASP A 386 24.52 1.02 8.67
N PHE A 387 25.06 1.22 9.87
CA PHE A 387 26.09 2.24 10.13
C PHE A 387 27.46 1.76 9.66
N THR A 388 27.55 1.49 8.36
CA THR A 388 28.76 1.05 7.66
C THR A 388 29.13 2.06 6.56
N GLY A 389 30.30 1.90 5.94
CA GLY A 389 30.75 2.76 4.83
C GLY A 389 30.64 4.26 5.11
N SER A 390 29.92 4.98 4.23
CA SER A 390 29.67 6.43 4.34
C SER A 390 28.79 6.82 5.54
N TYR A 391 28.05 5.88 6.12
CA TYR A 391 27.15 6.11 7.24
C TYR A 391 27.73 5.69 8.59
N LYS A 392 28.99 5.22 8.63
CA LYS A 392 29.66 4.74 9.85
C LYS A 392 29.68 5.74 11.01
N THR A 393 29.72 7.04 10.72
CA THR A 393 29.73 8.11 11.74
C THR A 393 28.36 8.73 11.97
N ARG A 394 27.30 8.21 11.34
CA ARG A 394 25.92 8.68 11.57
C ARG A 394 25.49 8.27 12.97
N THR A 395 24.91 9.20 13.73
CA THR A 395 24.41 8.94 15.07
C THR A 395 22.91 8.57 15.02
N PRO A 396 22.36 7.90 16.06
CA PRO A 396 20.92 7.65 16.20
C PRO A 396 20.07 8.89 15.98
N SER A 397 20.43 10.00 16.63
CA SER A 397 19.70 11.27 16.50
C SER A 397 19.67 11.77 15.06
N VAL A 398 20.80 11.67 14.34
CA VAL A 398 20.84 12.01 12.91
C VAL A 398 19.98 11.04 12.10
N GLN A 399 20.07 9.73 12.36
CA GLN A 399 19.22 8.73 11.70
C GLN A 399 17.73 9.03 11.89
N GLY A 400 17.28 9.33 13.11
CA GLY A 400 15.91 9.74 13.38
C GLY A 400 15.50 11.01 12.64
N GLY A 401 16.41 11.97 12.47
CA GLY A 401 16.21 13.14 11.61
C GLY A 401 16.00 12.77 10.14
N PHE A 402 16.77 11.82 9.62
CA PHE A 402 16.60 11.31 8.24
C PHE A 402 15.30 10.48 8.08
N GLN A 403 14.88 9.72 9.09
CA GLN A 403 13.55 9.08 9.10
C GLN A 403 12.44 10.13 8.97
N ALA A 404 12.51 11.21 9.76
CA ALA A 404 11.54 12.31 9.68
C ALA A 404 11.57 13.02 8.31
N ALA A 405 12.76 13.20 7.73
CA ALA A 405 12.89 13.71 6.36
C ALA A 405 12.23 12.77 5.33
N GLY A 406 12.33 11.46 5.50
CA GLY A 406 11.67 10.45 4.66
C GLY A 406 10.14 10.60 4.62
N ILE A 407 9.52 10.91 5.76
CA ILE A 407 8.08 11.21 5.84
C ILE A 407 7.74 12.41 4.94
N VAL A 408 8.52 13.49 5.07
CA VAL A 408 8.30 14.73 4.31
C VAL A 408 8.48 14.49 2.81
N VAL A 409 9.53 13.77 2.40
CA VAL A 409 9.74 13.42 0.99
C VAL A 409 8.58 12.59 0.45
N SER A 410 8.14 11.57 1.19
CA SER A 410 7.00 10.72 0.78
C SER A 410 5.72 11.53 0.59
N LEU A 411 5.44 12.48 1.49
CA LEU A 411 4.31 13.39 1.36
C LEU A 411 4.43 14.29 0.13
N LEU A 412 5.60 14.91 -0.08
CA LEU A 412 5.81 15.81 -1.22
C LEU A 412 5.66 15.05 -2.56
N MET A 413 6.24 13.85 -2.66
CA MET A 413 6.10 12.98 -3.83
C MET A 413 4.64 12.57 -4.05
N ALA A 414 3.93 12.20 -2.97
CA ALA A 414 2.52 11.82 -3.02
C ALA A 414 1.61 12.97 -3.47
N PHE A 415 1.77 14.18 -2.91
CA PHE A 415 0.97 15.34 -3.29
C PHE A 415 1.28 15.82 -4.70
N ALA A 416 2.56 15.97 -5.07
CA ALA A 416 2.94 16.42 -6.41
C ALA A 416 2.55 15.39 -7.48
N GLY A 417 2.86 14.12 -7.24
CA GLY A 417 2.51 13.01 -8.11
C GLY A 417 1.01 12.82 -8.26
N GLY A 418 0.28 12.80 -7.13
CA GLY A 418 -1.17 12.64 -7.14
C GLY A 418 -1.90 13.80 -7.82
N ALA A 419 -1.39 15.03 -7.71
CA ALA A 419 -1.93 16.18 -8.43
C ALA A 419 -1.72 16.06 -9.94
N LEU A 420 -0.50 15.69 -10.36
CA LEU A 420 -0.17 15.46 -11.78
C LEU A 420 -1.01 14.34 -12.38
N VAL A 421 -1.04 13.17 -11.73
CA VAL A 421 -1.79 12.01 -12.20
C VAL A 421 -3.29 12.29 -12.16
N GLY A 422 -3.79 12.92 -11.09
CA GLY A 422 -5.19 13.35 -11.01
C GLY A 422 -5.59 14.26 -12.18
N ALA A 423 -4.71 15.17 -12.62
CA ALA A 423 -4.95 16.02 -13.78
C ALA A 423 -5.02 15.21 -15.09
N ILE A 424 -4.14 14.22 -15.27
CA ILE A 424 -4.19 13.28 -16.41
C ILE A 424 -5.50 12.50 -16.40
N LEU A 425 -5.87 11.93 -15.26
CA LEU A 425 -7.09 11.12 -15.10
C LEU A 425 -8.38 11.94 -15.24
N LYS A 426 -8.32 13.26 -15.12
CA LYS A 426 -9.48 14.15 -15.29
C LYS A 426 -9.87 14.37 -16.75
N LEU A 427 -9.00 14.03 -17.70
CA LEU A 427 -9.29 14.16 -19.12
C LEU A 427 -10.50 13.28 -19.52
N PRO A 428 -11.46 13.78 -20.32
CA PRO A 428 -12.72 13.08 -20.61
C PRO A 428 -12.59 12.01 -21.71
N ILE A 429 -11.49 11.24 -21.67
CA ILE A 429 -11.15 10.22 -22.68
C ILE A 429 -11.11 8.80 -22.10
N TRP A 430 -11.19 8.66 -20.78
CA TRP A 430 -10.98 7.40 -20.09
C TRP A 430 -12.23 6.57 -19.86
N GLY A 431 -13.41 7.08 -20.23
CA GLY A 431 -14.69 6.37 -20.14
C GLY A 431 -15.18 6.15 -18.71
N ASP A 432 -14.89 7.09 -17.80
CA ASP A 432 -15.40 7.07 -16.43
C ASP A 432 -16.91 7.34 -16.36
N ALA A 433 -17.55 6.81 -15.32
CA ALA A 433 -18.99 6.93 -15.14
C ALA A 433 -19.42 8.39 -14.86
N ALA A 434 -20.68 8.68 -15.19
CA ALA A 434 -21.35 9.89 -14.71
C ALA A 434 -21.56 9.83 -13.18
N ASP A 435 -21.84 10.98 -12.55
CA ASP A 435 -21.89 11.07 -11.09
C ASP A 435 -23.04 10.24 -10.50
N GLU A 436 -24.15 10.09 -11.24
CA GLU A 436 -25.32 9.24 -10.91
C GLU A 436 -25.10 7.73 -11.11
N ASN A 437 -24.02 7.35 -11.79
CA ASN A 437 -23.70 5.97 -12.15
C ASN A 437 -22.43 5.46 -11.46
N CYS A 438 -21.98 6.11 -10.39
CA CYS A 438 -20.87 5.62 -9.58
C CYS A 438 -21.30 4.43 -8.71
N PHE A 439 -20.32 3.63 -8.27
CA PHE A 439 -20.51 2.46 -7.39
C PHE A 439 -21.45 1.39 -7.97
N GLU A 440 -21.39 1.18 -9.29
CA GLU A 440 -22.26 0.27 -10.04
C GLU A 440 -21.45 -0.63 -10.99
N ASP A 441 -21.57 -1.95 -10.84
CA ASP A 441 -20.88 -2.93 -11.67
C ASP A 441 -21.45 -3.00 -13.10
N ASP A 442 -22.76 -2.82 -13.27
CA ASP A 442 -23.48 -2.87 -14.57
C ASP A 442 -22.90 -1.92 -15.64
N ILE A 443 -22.07 -0.94 -15.23
CA ILE A 443 -21.40 0.00 -16.14
C ILE A 443 -20.29 -0.69 -16.94
N TYR A 444 -19.59 -1.66 -16.36
CA TYR A 444 -18.42 -2.31 -16.97
C TYR A 444 -18.49 -3.83 -17.01
N TRP A 445 -19.48 -4.43 -16.35
CA TRP A 445 -19.67 -5.87 -16.23
C TRP A 445 -21.03 -6.30 -16.78
N GLU A 446 -21.12 -7.55 -17.22
CA GLU A 446 -22.39 -8.20 -17.53
C GLU A 446 -22.94 -8.79 -16.23
N VAL A 447 -24.10 -8.29 -15.75
CA VAL A 447 -24.67 -8.59 -14.41
C VAL A 447 -26.11 -9.07 -14.52
#